data_AF-A0A0A9BJF3-F1
#
_entry.id   AF-A0A0A9BJF3-F1
#
_cell.length_a   1.000
_cell.length_b   1.000
_cell.length_c   1.000
_cell.angle_alpha   90.00
_cell.angle_beta   90.00
_cell.angle_gamma   90.00
#
_symmetry.space_group_name_H-M   'P 1'
#
loop_
_entity.id
_entity.type
_entity.pdbx_description
1 polymer ?
#
loop_
_entity_poly.entity_id
_entity_poly.type
_entity_poly.pdbx_seq_one_letter_code
_entity_poly.pdbx_strand_id
1 'polypeptide(L)'
;MGSLVRFEERVVVGNVINEVVAIGKSREYGLVVVGKGRMPSAMVAQLAVHPAEHPELGPIGDALASSGHGVTSSVLVVQQHDMSNADEVPVSVIVDGHAHDGEFPKDMVEP
;
A
#
# COMPACT_ATOMS: atom_id res chain seq x y z
N MET A 1 -1.83 37.52 -6.52
CA MET A 1 -0.98 36.86 -5.51
C MET A 1 -0.43 35.59 -6.11
N GLY A 2 0.89 35.39 -6.13
CA GLY A 2 1.46 34.08 -6.47
C GLY A 2 1.21 33.10 -5.32
N SER A 3 0.80 31.87 -5.64
CA SER A 3 0.79 30.78 -4.64
C SER A 3 2.23 30.49 -4.22
N LEU A 4 2.49 30.45 -2.91
CA LEU A 4 3.77 30.04 -2.36
C LEU A 4 3.88 28.51 -2.52
N VAL A 5 4.82 28.04 -3.32
CA VAL A 5 5.16 26.62 -3.38
C VAL A 5 6.16 26.33 -2.26
N ARG A 6 5.87 25.32 -1.43
CA ARG A 6 6.76 24.88 -0.34
C ARG A 6 7.20 23.44 -0.58
N PHE A 7 8.50 23.20 -0.38
CA PHE A 7 9.07 21.86 -0.27
C PHE A 7 9.40 21.59 1.20
N GLU A 8 9.10 20.37 1.66
CA GLU A 8 9.41 19.90 3.01
C GLU A 8 9.83 18.43 2.94
N GLU A 9 11.04 18.14 3.41
CA GLU A 9 11.52 16.77 3.62
C GLU A 9 11.27 16.38 5.08
N ARG A 10 10.67 15.20 5.29
CA ARG A 10 10.36 14.68 6.63
C ARG A 10 10.99 13.31 6.81
N VAL A 11 11.80 13.17 7.87
CA VAL A 11 12.23 11.85 8.36
C VAL A 11 11.14 11.36 9.31
N VAL A 12 10.44 10.30 8.90
CA VAL A 12 9.42 9.67 9.74
C VAL A 12 10.06 8.64 10.64
N VAL A 13 9.88 8.79 11.96
CA VAL A 13 10.25 7.77 12.94
C VAL A 13 9.00 6.96 13.26
N GLY A 14 8.99 5.68 12.90
CA GLY A 14 7.84 4.79 13.09
C GLY A 14 7.07 4.55 11.80
N ASN A 15 5.74 4.58 11.87
CA ASN A 15 4.89 4.16 10.74
C ASN A 15 4.60 5.31 9.76
N VAL A 16 5.23 5.25 8.59
CA VAL A 16 5.03 6.18 7.46
C VAL A 16 3.56 6.30 7.03
N ILE A 17 2.79 5.22 7.11
CA ILE A 17 1.39 5.19 6.69
C ILE A 17 0.54 6.11 7.57
N ASN A 18 0.79 6.12 8.88
CA ASN A 18 0.07 7.00 9.80
C ASN A 18 0.30 8.48 9.49
N GLU A 19 1.54 8.85 9.17
CA GLU A 19 1.89 10.22 8.78
C GLU A 19 1.22 10.63 7.47
N VAL A 20 1.25 9.75 6.46
CA VAL A 20 0.61 10.04 5.16
C VAL A 20 -0.91 10.15 5.30
N VAL A 21 -1.53 9.26 6.07
CA VAL A 21 -2.97 9.35 6.37
C VAL A 21 -3.30 10.63 7.15
N ALA A 22 -2.44 11.07 8.07
CA ALA A 22 -2.62 12.33 8.79
C ALA A 22 -2.61 13.54 7.83
N ILE A 23 -1.76 13.53 6.80
CA ILE A 23 -1.76 14.55 5.74
C ILE A 23 -3.09 14.53 4.97
N GLY A 24 -3.59 13.36 4.57
CA GLY A 24 -4.88 13.24 3.87
C GLY A 24 -6.11 13.62 4.71
N LYS A 25 -5.98 13.58 6.05
CA LYS A 25 -7.01 13.99 7.02
C LYS A 25 -6.97 15.47 7.39
N SER A 26 -5.86 16.17 7.13
CA SER A 26 -5.63 17.51 7.68
C SER A 26 -6.62 18.57 7.19
N ARG A 27 -7.33 18.29 6.08
CA ARG A 27 -8.20 19.24 5.34
C ARG A 27 -7.46 20.46 4.79
N GLU A 28 -6.14 20.52 4.94
CA GLU A 28 -5.29 21.58 4.39
C GLU A 28 -5.13 21.42 2.87
N TYR A 29 -5.31 20.20 2.36
CA TYR A 29 -5.10 19.86 0.96
C TYR A 29 -6.39 19.30 0.34
N GLY A 30 -6.88 19.91 -0.75
CA GLY A 30 -8.00 19.39 -1.52
C GLY A 30 -7.61 18.21 -2.43
N LEU A 31 -6.33 18.13 -2.83
CA LEU A 31 -5.76 17.08 -3.67
C LEU A 31 -4.41 16.63 -3.10
N VAL A 32 -4.22 15.33 -2.94
CA VAL A 32 -2.94 14.68 -2.61
C VAL A 32 -2.48 13.90 -3.84
N VAL A 33 -1.26 14.19 -4.30
CA VAL A 33 -0.65 13.50 -5.44
C VAL A 33 0.42 12.54 -4.92
N VAL A 34 0.31 11.27 -5.30
CA VAL A 34 1.20 10.19 -4.87
C VAL A 34 1.92 9.62 -6.07
N GLY A 35 3.23 9.47 -5.99
CA GLY A 35 4.00 8.72 -6.97
C GLY A 35 3.90 7.23 -6.71
N LYS A 36 3.53 6.45 -7.74
CA LYS A 36 3.65 4.99 -7.75
C LYS A 36 4.85 4.64 -8.64
N GLY A 37 5.82 3.95 -8.06
CA GLY A 37 7.10 3.66 -8.69
C GLY A 37 7.88 2.64 -7.87
N ARG A 38 9.11 2.35 -8.29
CA ARG A 38 9.96 1.37 -7.60
C ARG A 38 10.40 1.94 -6.25
N MET A 39 9.77 1.50 -5.17
CA MET A 39 10.27 1.75 -3.82
C MET A 39 11.38 0.74 -3.49
N PRO A 40 12.45 1.15 -2.79
CA PRO A 40 13.41 0.21 -2.22
C PRO A 40 12.68 -0.84 -1.36
N SER A 41 13.08 -2.10 -1.46
CA SER A 41 12.41 -3.23 -0.78
C SER A 41 12.26 -3.04 0.74
N ALA A 42 13.22 -2.37 1.37
CA ALA A 42 13.18 -2.01 2.79
C ALA A 42 12.05 -1.02 3.14
N MET A 43 11.68 -0.13 2.22
CA MET A 43 10.52 0.75 2.40
C MET A 43 9.23 -0.01 2.16
N VAL A 44 9.16 -0.88 1.14
CA VAL A 44 7.97 -1.70 0.86
C VAL A 44 7.60 -2.58 2.06
N ALA A 45 8.58 -3.25 2.68
CA ALA A 45 8.35 -4.10 3.84
C ALA A 45 7.78 -3.32 5.04
N GLN A 46 8.18 -2.07 5.24
CA GLN A 46 7.64 -1.20 6.30
C GLN A 46 6.21 -0.73 6.01
N LEU A 47 5.76 -0.79 4.75
CA LEU A 47 4.44 -0.34 4.31
C LEU A 47 3.46 -1.51 4.07
N ALA A 48 3.92 -2.76 4.07
CA ALA A 48 3.12 -3.95 3.81
C ALA A 48 2.36 -4.47 5.06
N VAL A 49 2.09 -3.62 6.05
CA VAL A 49 1.59 -4.03 7.38
C VAL A 49 0.05 -4.16 7.41
N HIS A 50 -0.65 -3.70 6.38
CA HIS A 50 -2.11 -3.70 6.30
C HIS A 50 -2.61 -4.53 5.11
N PRO A 51 -3.73 -5.26 5.25
CA PRO A 51 -4.45 -5.82 4.11
C PRO A 51 -4.81 -4.70 3.13
N ALA A 52 -4.38 -4.84 1.88
CA ALA A 52 -4.63 -3.82 0.86
C ALA A 52 -6.08 -3.90 0.37
N GLU A 53 -6.80 -2.79 0.40
CA GLU A 53 -8.13 -2.62 -0.23
C GLU A 53 -7.97 -2.34 -1.74
N HIS A 54 -6.90 -1.62 -2.10
CA HIS A 54 -6.56 -1.12 -3.43
C HIS A 54 -5.09 -1.40 -3.78
N PRO A 55 -4.69 -2.68 -3.89
CA PRO A 55 -3.30 -3.08 -4.13
C PRO A 55 -2.69 -2.46 -5.40
N GLU A 56 -3.51 -2.14 -6.41
CA GLU A 56 -3.12 -1.49 -7.64
C GLU A 56 -2.59 -0.06 -7.46
N LEU A 57 -2.87 0.59 -6.34
CA LEU A 57 -2.43 1.96 -6.06
C LEU A 57 -1.05 2.02 -5.38
N GLY A 58 -0.48 0.85 -5.03
CA GLY A 58 0.72 0.74 -4.20
C GLY A 58 0.46 1.14 -2.74
N PRO A 59 1.39 0.86 -1.80
CA PRO A 59 1.08 0.93 -0.36
C PRO A 59 0.62 2.30 0.14
N ILE A 60 1.18 3.37 -0.41
CA ILE A 60 0.81 4.74 -0.03
C ILE A 60 -0.55 5.14 -0.61
N GLY A 61 -0.79 4.81 -1.89
CA GLY A 61 -2.05 5.09 -2.55
C GLY A 61 -3.20 4.30 -1.94
N ASP A 62 -2.96 3.02 -1.65
CA ASP A 62 -3.87 2.12 -0.94
C ASP A 62 -4.30 2.70 0.41
N ALA A 63 -3.33 3.10 1.26
CA ALA A 63 -3.64 3.66 2.56
C ALA A 63 -4.45 4.97 2.48
N LEU A 64 -4.18 5.82 1.49
CA LEU A 64 -4.91 7.07 1.31
C LEU A 64 -6.32 6.87 0.73
N ALA A 65 -6.52 5.83 -0.08
CA ALA A 65 -7.80 5.51 -0.70
C ALA A 65 -8.69 4.60 0.18
N SER A 66 -8.08 3.86 1.10
CA SER A 66 -8.78 2.91 1.98
C SER A 66 -9.87 3.59 2.81
N SER A 67 -11.04 2.97 2.81
CA SER A 67 -12.27 3.51 3.41
C SER A 67 -12.16 3.72 4.93
N GLY A 68 -11.39 2.87 5.62
CA GLY A 68 -11.19 2.93 7.06
C GLY A 68 -10.34 4.12 7.55
N HIS A 69 -9.64 4.81 6.65
CA HIS A 69 -8.73 5.89 7.03
C HIS A 69 -9.38 7.27 7.02
N GLY A 70 -10.62 7.48 6.58
CA GLY A 70 -11.30 8.77 6.72
C GLY A 70 -10.55 9.96 6.09
N VAL A 71 -9.79 9.71 5.03
CA VAL A 71 -9.12 10.73 4.23
C VAL A 71 -10.17 11.63 3.57
N THR A 72 -9.95 12.95 3.65
CA THR A 72 -10.90 13.95 3.13
C THR A 72 -10.46 14.56 1.81
N SER A 73 -9.18 14.42 1.47
CA SER A 73 -8.60 14.90 0.23
C SER A 73 -8.94 13.97 -0.93
N SER A 74 -9.04 14.52 -2.16
CA SER A 74 -8.97 13.69 -3.36
C SER A 74 -7.56 13.13 -3.53
N VAL A 75 -7.43 11.88 -3.98
CA VAL A 75 -6.14 11.21 -4.14
C VAL A 75 -5.89 10.93 -5.62
N LEU A 76 -4.76 11.41 -6.15
CA LEU A 76 -4.30 11.10 -7.50
C LEU A 76 -3.00 10.31 -7.42
N VAL A 77 -3.02 9.08 -7.92
CA VAL A 77 -1.85 8.21 -8.00
C VAL A 77 -1.26 8.29 -9.40
N VAL A 78 0.00 8.70 -9.49
CA VAL A 78 0.74 8.85 -10.76
C VAL A 78 1.81 7.78 -10.84
N GLN A 79 1.62 6.83 -11.74
CA GLN A 79 2.59 5.76 -12.02
C GLN A 79 3.59 6.21 -13.08
N GLN A 80 4.88 5.96 -12.86
CA GLN A 80 5.87 6.09 -13.92
C GLN A 80 5.64 5.01 -14.98
N HIS A 81 5.52 5.42 -16.25
CA HIS A 81 5.33 4.51 -17.38
C HIS A 81 6.67 3.87 -17.77
N ASP A 82 7.08 2.84 -17.03
CA ASP A 82 8.18 1.98 -17.41
C ASP A 82 7.65 0.86 -18.33
N MET A 83 7.99 0.90 -19.62
CA MET A 83 7.64 -0.16 -20.59
C MET A 83 8.28 -1.53 -20.29
N SER A 84 9.04 -1.66 -19.20
CA SER A 84 9.77 -2.87 -18.82
C SER A 84 9.06 -3.77 -17.80
N ASN A 85 7.91 -3.35 -17.25
CA ASN A 85 7.31 -4.05 -16.11
C ASN A 85 5.78 -4.11 -16.15
N ALA A 86 5.22 -4.62 -17.26
CA ALA A 86 3.78 -4.87 -17.39
C ALA A 86 3.26 -6.00 -16.46
N ASP A 87 4.11 -6.57 -15.60
CA ASP A 87 3.83 -7.80 -14.84
C ASP A 87 4.29 -7.71 -13.37
N GLU A 88 4.22 -6.53 -12.75
CA GLU A 88 4.44 -6.42 -11.31
C GLU A 88 3.18 -6.89 -10.57
N VAL A 89 3.14 -8.20 -10.28
CA VAL A 89 2.09 -8.82 -9.47
C VAL A 89 2.01 -8.15 -8.09
N PRO A 90 0.83 -7.70 -7.64
CA PRO A 90 0.68 -7.11 -6.33
C PRO A 90 1.01 -8.13 -5.23
N VAL A 91 1.96 -7.79 -4.36
CA VAL A 91 2.28 -8.61 -3.18
C VAL A 91 1.10 -8.53 -2.22
N SER A 92 0.31 -9.59 -2.17
CA SER A 92 -0.73 -9.79 -1.15
C SER A 92 -0.25 -10.84 -0.16
N VAL A 93 -0.34 -10.54 1.14
CA VAL A 93 -0.11 -11.52 2.19
C VAL A 93 -1.43 -12.21 2.48
N ILE A 94 -1.55 -13.48 2.10
CA ILE A 94 -2.67 -14.32 2.49
C ILE A 94 -2.39 -14.80 3.92
N VAL A 95 -3.24 -14.41 4.86
CA VAL A 95 -3.18 -14.92 6.24
C VAL A 95 -4.02 -16.20 6.28
N ASP A 96 -3.35 -17.36 6.31
CA ASP A 96 -4.02 -18.66 6.43
C ASP A 96 -4.76 -18.76 7.77
N GLY A 97 -6.09 -18.71 7.69
CA GLY A 97 -7.01 -18.99 8.79
C GLY A 97 -7.14 -20.51 9.02
N HIS A 98 -7.12 -20.89 10.28
CA HIS A 98 -7.07 -22.27 10.79
C HIS A 98 -8.39 -23.06 10.66
N ALA A 99 -8.22 -24.39 10.59
CA ALA A 99 -9.14 -25.52 10.85
C ALA A 99 -10.12 -26.02 9.74
N HIS A 100 -9.91 -27.27 9.29
CA HIS A 100 -10.87 -28.35 9.54
C HIS A 100 -10.22 -29.74 9.32
N ASP A 101 -10.41 -30.64 10.29
CA ASP A 101 -10.03 -32.05 10.27
C ASP A 101 -10.67 -32.83 9.11
N GLY A 102 -9.98 -33.83 8.56
CA GLY A 102 -10.56 -34.75 7.57
C GLY A 102 -9.58 -35.67 6.84
N GLU A 103 -9.37 -36.85 7.44
CA GLU A 103 -9.21 -38.16 6.78
C GLU A 103 -7.98 -38.46 5.89
N PHE A 104 -7.10 -39.34 6.42
CA PHE A 104 -6.10 -40.08 5.65
C PHE A 104 -6.76 -41.29 4.97
N PRO A 105 -6.57 -41.52 3.66
CA PRO A 105 -6.59 -42.86 3.13
C PRO A 105 -5.17 -43.44 3.22
N LYS A 106 -5.04 -44.43 4.12
CA LYS A 106 -4.02 -45.47 4.00
C LYS A 106 -4.34 -46.27 2.73
N ASP A 107 -3.39 -46.37 1.81
CA ASP A 107 -3.09 -47.56 0.98
C ASP A 107 -1.97 -47.16 0.00
N MET A 108 -0.71 -47.54 0.25
CA MET A 108 -0.07 -48.84 0.01
C MET A 108 0.62 -48.90 -1.37
N VAL A 109 1.86 -49.44 -1.33
CA VAL A 109 2.64 -50.09 -2.40
C VAL A 109 3.86 -49.30 -2.88
N GLU A 110 4.98 -49.51 -2.16
CA GLU A 110 6.33 -49.57 -2.74
C GLU A 110 6.41 -50.73 -3.77
N PRO A 111 7.36 -50.65 -4.70
CA PRO A 111 8.58 -51.43 -4.54
C PRO A 111 9.88 -50.64 -4.73
#